data_AF-A0AA37EZ76-F1
#
_entry.id   AF-A0AA37EZ76-F1
#
_cell.length_a   1.000
_cell.length_b   1.000
_cell.length_c   1.000
_cell.angle_alpha   90.00
_cell.angle_beta   90.00
_cell.angle_gamma   90.00
#
_symmetry.space_group_name_H-M   'P 1'
#
loop_
_entity.id
_entity.type
_entity.pdbx_description
1 polymer ?
#
loop_
_entity_poly.entity_id
_entity_poly.type
_entity_poly.pdbx_seq_one_letter_code
_entity_poly.pdbx_strand_id
1 'polypeptide(L)'
;MSNSGNINFSFIHELEGFSLTGYVPDPKHSRSGVTIGAGFDIGQCSIDELEKAFTPHLTMKLRPYTGLIKDKAERVLREKPLIITSDEAQQITSYAARRTLHRLTKEWAQSNAKTPFKDLPSPCATVITSLYFQYGSLSKRTPNFWRQVTTNDWRSALSNLRNFGDKYSSRRNKEADLLQSWLDVNHSQATRN
;
A
#
# COMPACT_ATOMS: atom_id res chain seq x y z
N MET A 1 -14.49 8.84 6.18
CA MET A 1 -13.57 7.68 6.13
C MET A 1 -13.52 7.07 7.51
N SER A 2 -13.80 5.77 7.64
CA SER A 2 -13.80 5.08 8.93
C SER A 2 -12.42 5.18 9.58
N ASN A 3 -12.39 5.73 10.78
CA ASN A 3 -11.19 6.04 11.55
C ASN A 3 -10.37 4.76 11.79
N SER A 4 -9.30 4.55 11.02
CA SER A 4 -8.26 3.59 11.42
C SER A 4 -7.36 4.36 12.38
N GLY A 5 -7.81 4.49 13.64
CA GLY A 5 -7.32 5.50 14.59
C GLY A 5 -5.82 5.49 14.89
N ASN A 6 -5.07 4.50 14.39
CA ASN A 6 -3.64 4.37 14.53
C ASN A 6 -2.85 4.40 13.19
N ILE A 7 -3.43 4.78 12.05
CA ILE A 7 -2.68 4.90 10.78
C ILE A 7 -2.66 6.36 10.31
N ASN A 8 -1.46 6.88 10.05
CA ASN A 8 -1.28 8.18 9.39
C ASN A 8 -1.31 8.00 7.86
N PHE A 9 -2.50 8.11 7.26
CA PHE A 9 -2.66 8.02 5.80
C PHE A 9 -2.04 9.19 5.04
N SER A 10 -1.96 10.37 5.64
CA SER A 10 -1.29 11.53 5.00
C SER A 10 0.17 11.22 4.72
N PHE A 11 0.88 10.62 5.69
CA PHE A 11 2.25 10.15 5.50
C PHE A 11 2.36 9.14 4.36
N ILE A 12 1.44 8.17 4.27
CA ILE A 12 1.47 7.16 3.20
C ILE A 12 1.23 7.80 1.84
N HIS A 13 0.24 8.70 1.74
CA HIS A 13 -0.07 9.39 0.49
C HIS A 13 1.09 10.23 -0.03
N GLU A 14 1.87 10.88 0.83
CA GLU A 14 3.08 11.61 0.42
C GLU A 14 4.18 10.71 -0.17
N LEU A 15 4.13 9.40 0.10
CA LEU A 15 5.07 8.41 -0.41
C LEU A 15 4.57 7.68 -1.67
N GLU A 16 3.30 7.84 -2.02
CA GLU A 16 2.67 7.19 -3.16
C GLU A 16 2.75 8.05 -4.42
N GLY A 17 3.02 7.41 -5.56
CA GLY A 17 2.83 8.07 -6.84
C GLY A 17 1.33 8.22 -7.12
N PHE A 18 0.93 9.38 -7.64
CA PHE A 18 -0.46 9.65 -8.01
C PHE A 18 -0.55 10.03 -9.50
N SER A 19 -1.49 9.43 -10.22
CA SER A 19 -1.72 9.76 -11.63
C SER A 19 -3.20 9.83 -11.98
N LEU A 20 -3.60 10.90 -12.67
CA LEU A 20 -4.92 11.06 -13.29
C LEU A 20 -4.98 10.41 -14.68
N THR A 21 -3.86 9.94 -15.19
CA THR A 21 -3.74 9.28 -16.49
C THR A 21 -3.26 7.84 -16.31
N GLY A 22 -3.92 6.91 -17.00
CA GLY A 22 -3.59 5.49 -16.91
C GLY A 22 -2.18 5.21 -17.41
N TYR A 23 -1.49 4.29 -16.77
CA TYR A 23 -0.16 3.84 -17.16
C TYR A 23 0.00 2.34 -16.87
N VAL A 24 1.01 1.68 -17.41
CA VAL A 24 1.34 0.29 -17.08
C VAL A 24 2.73 0.27 -16.44
N PRO A 25 2.86 -0.07 -15.13
CA PRO A 25 4.16 -0.07 -14.47
C PRO A 25 4.99 -1.29 -14.85
N ASP A 26 6.23 -1.03 -15.28
CA ASP A 26 7.26 -2.04 -15.55
C ASP A 26 6.75 -3.28 -16.33
N PRO A 27 6.16 -3.10 -17.53
CA PRO A 27 5.46 -4.16 -18.26
C PRO A 27 6.37 -5.33 -18.66
N LYS A 28 7.69 -5.09 -18.72
CA LYS A 28 8.70 -6.10 -19.06
C LYS A 28 8.98 -7.08 -17.91
N HIS A 29 8.97 -6.59 -16.66
CA HIS A 29 9.35 -7.40 -15.49
C HIS A 29 8.20 -7.64 -14.50
N SER A 30 7.09 -6.91 -14.62
CA SER A 30 5.92 -7.04 -13.78
C SER A 30 4.80 -7.84 -14.45
N ARG A 31 3.80 -8.26 -13.68
CA ARG A 31 2.52 -8.78 -14.19
C ARG A 31 1.41 -7.73 -14.08
N SER A 32 1.77 -6.46 -14.02
CA SER A 32 0.81 -5.38 -13.80
C SER A 32 -0.05 -5.09 -15.03
N GLY A 33 -1.25 -4.59 -14.79
CA GLY A 33 -2.14 -4.03 -15.79
C GLY A 33 -2.13 -2.51 -15.82
N VAL A 34 -3.18 -1.93 -16.42
CA VAL A 34 -3.39 -0.48 -16.36
C VAL A 34 -3.61 -0.06 -14.92
N THR A 35 -2.77 0.85 -14.47
CA THR A 35 -2.71 1.40 -13.12
C THR A 35 -3.11 2.87 -13.15
N ILE A 36 -3.85 3.33 -12.14
CA ILE A 36 -4.38 4.70 -12.05
C ILE A 36 -4.45 5.18 -10.59
N GLY A 37 -4.55 6.49 -10.38
CA GLY A 37 -4.64 7.08 -9.04
C GLY A 37 -3.38 6.79 -8.22
N ALA A 38 -3.57 6.42 -6.96
CA ALA A 38 -2.50 5.99 -6.04
C ALA A 38 -2.12 4.50 -6.24
N GLY A 39 -1.79 4.10 -7.47
CA GLY A 39 -1.30 2.74 -7.75
C GLY A 39 -2.37 1.65 -7.83
N PHE A 40 -3.63 1.99 -8.13
CA PHE A 40 -4.70 1.01 -8.29
C PHE A 40 -4.58 0.27 -9.64
N ASP A 41 -4.15 -1.00 -9.61
CA ASP A 41 -4.00 -1.86 -10.78
C ASP A 41 -5.36 -2.48 -11.18
N ILE A 42 -5.98 -1.91 -12.23
CA ILE A 42 -7.28 -2.32 -12.77
C ILE A 42 -7.18 -3.71 -13.41
N GLY A 43 -6.02 -4.09 -13.92
CA GLY A 43 -5.78 -5.40 -14.52
C GLY A 43 -5.89 -6.56 -13.53
N GLN A 44 -5.79 -6.28 -12.23
CA GLN A 44 -5.93 -7.23 -11.13
C GLN A 44 -7.34 -7.22 -10.50
N CYS A 45 -8.31 -6.60 -11.18
CA CYS A 45 -9.71 -6.55 -10.76
C CYS A 45 -10.60 -7.30 -11.75
N SER A 46 -11.70 -7.88 -11.25
CA SER A 46 -12.80 -8.37 -12.07
C SER A 46 -13.81 -7.24 -12.34
N ILE A 47 -14.66 -7.42 -13.35
CA ILE A 47 -15.76 -6.49 -13.65
C ILE A 47 -16.73 -6.41 -12.47
N ASP A 48 -17.13 -7.56 -11.91
CA ASP A 48 -17.99 -7.61 -10.71
C ASP A 48 -17.42 -6.84 -9.52
N GLU A 49 -16.10 -6.83 -9.35
CA GLU A 49 -15.44 -6.05 -8.30
C GLU A 49 -15.61 -4.55 -8.55
N LEU A 50 -15.42 -4.09 -9.80
CA LEU A 50 -15.59 -2.69 -10.16
C LEU A 50 -17.04 -2.23 -10.03
N GLU A 51 -18.01 -3.04 -10.48
CA GLU A 51 -19.44 -2.74 -10.39
C GLU A 51 -19.93 -2.58 -8.95
N LYS A 52 -19.37 -3.34 -8.01
CA LYS A 52 -19.65 -3.21 -6.58
C LYS A 52 -18.92 -2.03 -5.94
N ALA A 53 -17.81 -1.60 -6.52
CA ALA A 53 -16.92 -0.60 -5.93
C ALA A 53 -17.24 0.84 -6.37
N PHE A 54 -17.71 1.02 -7.60
CA PHE A 54 -17.76 2.33 -8.25
C PHE A 54 -19.11 2.60 -8.92
N THR A 55 -19.36 3.88 -9.20
CA THR A 55 -20.56 4.30 -9.94
C THR A 55 -20.56 3.72 -11.36
N PRO A 56 -21.74 3.55 -12.00
CA PRO A 56 -21.81 3.04 -13.37
C PRO A 56 -20.94 3.83 -14.36
N HIS A 57 -20.85 5.15 -14.18
CA HIS A 57 -20.01 6.01 -15.02
C HIS A 57 -18.52 5.67 -14.88
N LEU A 58 -18.01 5.59 -13.65
CA LEU A 58 -16.61 5.28 -13.42
C LEU A 58 -16.29 3.83 -13.82
N THR A 59 -17.17 2.87 -13.52
CA THR A 59 -17.04 1.48 -13.95
C THR A 59 -16.95 1.36 -15.47
N MET A 60 -17.75 2.13 -16.23
CA MET A 60 -17.69 2.15 -17.68
C MET A 60 -16.33 2.63 -18.21
N LYS A 61 -15.67 3.58 -17.52
CA LYS A 61 -14.30 4.01 -17.85
C LYS A 61 -13.27 2.93 -17.56
N LEU A 62 -13.39 2.22 -16.44
CA LEU A 62 -12.38 1.27 -15.95
C LEU A 62 -12.49 -0.13 -16.56
N ARG A 63 -13.71 -0.59 -16.89
CA ARG A 63 -13.97 -1.95 -17.40
C ARG A 63 -13.08 -2.41 -18.56
N PRO A 64 -12.66 -1.57 -19.54
CA PRO A 64 -11.88 -2.02 -20.68
C PRO A 64 -10.51 -2.58 -20.30
N TYR A 65 -10.01 -2.26 -19.10
CA TYR A 65 -8.67 -2.64 -18.66
C TYR A 65 -8.67 -3.82 -17.68
N THR A 66 -9.84 -4.30 -17.25
CA THR A 66 -9.96 -5.42 -16.31
C THR A 66 -9.35 -6.70 -16.86
N GLY A 67 -8.63 -7.43 -16.02
CA GLY A 67 -7.97 -8.70 -16.39
C GLY A 67 -6.85 -8.57 -17.43
N LEU A 68 -6.54 -7.36 -17.93
CA LEU A 68 -5.48 -7.13 -18.90
C LEU A 68 -4.18 -6.81 -18.17
N ILE A 69 -3.11 -7.51 -18.56
CA ILE A 69 -1.77 -7.34 -17.97
C ILE A 69 -0.69 -7.22 -19.06
N LYS A 70 0.46 -6.64 -18.69
CA LYS A 70 1.64 -6.50 -19.55
C LYS A 70 1.30 -5.85 -20.90
N ASP A 71 1.84 -6.36 -21.99
CA ASP A 71 1.67 -5.87 -23.36
C ASP A 71 0.20 -5.74 -23.79
N LYS A 72 -0.69 -6.60 -23.27
CA LYS A 72 -2.14 -6.49 -23.57
C LYS A 72 -2.73 -5.22 -22.95
N ALA A 73 -2.34 -4.91 -21.71
CA ALA A 73 -2.77 -3.70 -21.02
C ALA A 73 -2.23 -2.45 -21.72
N GLU A 74 -0.94 -2.46 -22.09
CA GLU A 74 -0.33 -1.33 -22.80
C GLU A 74 -1.00 -1.05 -24.14
N ARG A 75 -1.24 -2.10 -24.93
CA ARG A 75 -1.88 -1.97 -26.24
C ARG A 75 -3.27 -1.35 -26.11
N VAL A 76 -4.09 -1.89 -25.20
CA VAL A 76 -5.45 -1.37 -24.98
C VAL A 76 -5.42 0.06 -24.44
N LEU A 77 -4.46 0.39 -23.58
CA LEU A 77 -4.29 1.76 -23.07
C LEU A 77 -3.86 2.76 -24.16
N ARG A 78 -3.03 2.35 -25.13
CA ARG A 78 -2.68 3.19 -26.29
C ARG A 78 -3.89 3.44 -27.20
N GLU A 79 -4.70 2.41 -27.43
CA GLU A 79 -5.92 2.51 -28.25
C GLU A 79 -7.04 3.29 -27.54
N LYS A 80 -7.11 3.18 -26.21
CA LYS A 80 -8.10 3.82 -25.35
C LYS A 80 -7.37 4.45 -24.17
N PRO A 81 -6.92 5.71 -24.28
CA PRO A 81 -6.31 6.41 -23.16
C PRO A 81 -7.30 6.55 -21.99
N LEU A 82 -6.85 6.21 -20.78
CA LEU A 82 -7.62 6.41 -19.56
C LEU A 82 -7.23 7.75 -18.93
N ILE A 83 -8.19 8.66 -18.84
CA ILE A 83 -8.07 9.90 -18.06
C ILE A 83 -9.26 9.96 -17.10
N ILE A 84 -8.97 10.29 -15.84
CA ILE A 84 -9.98 10.45 -14.79
C ILE A 84 -9.89 11.84 -14.17
N THR A 85 -11.00 12.28 -13.58
CA THR A 85 -11.05 13.50 -12.78
C THR A 85 -10.40 13.29 -11.42
N SER A 86 -10.06 14.39 -10.73
CA SER A 86 -9.56 14.33 -9.34
C SER A 86 -10.54 13.63 -8.40
N ASP A 87 -11.85 13.86 -8.56
CA ASP A 87 -12.88 13.24 -7.73
C ASP A 87 -12.97 11.72 -7.96
N GLU A 88 -12.88 11.28 -9.21
CA GLU A 88 -12.79 9.85 -9.55
C GLU A 88 -11.53 9.22 -8.98
N ALA A 89 -10.39 9.92 -9.06
CA ALA A 89 -9.14 9.45 -8.51
C ALA A 89 -9.19 9.33 -6.98
N GLN A 90 -9.87 10.25 -6.30
CA GLN A 90 -10.11 10.17 -4.86
C GLN A 90 -10.99 8.97 -4.50
N GLN A 91 -12.05 8.70 -5.27
CA GLN A 91 -12.90 7.51 -5.09
C GLN A 91 -12.11 6.22 -5.25
N ILE A 92 -11.31 6.11 -6.32
CA ILE A 92 -10.43 4.96 -6.60
C ILE A 92 -9.42 4.77 -5.47
N THR A 93 -8.73 5.84 -5.08
CA THR A 93 -7.70 5.80 -4.03
C THR A 93 -8.31 5.36 -2.70
N SER A 94 -9.48 5.89 -2.35
CA SER A 94 -10.21 5.50 -1.13
C SER A 94 -10.65 4.04 -1.15
N TYR A 95 -11.03 3.53 -2.32
CA TYR A 95 -11.36 2.11 -2.49
C TYR A 95 -10.12 1.22 -2.35
N ALA A 96 -9.04 1.55 -3.07
CA ALA A 96 -7.78 0.83 -3.03
C ALA A 96 -7.20 0.78 -1.60
N ALA A 97 -7.27 1.89 -0.87
CA ALA A 97 -6.82 1.96 0.51
C ALA A 97 -7.62 1.04 1.44
N ARG A 98 -8.95 1.05 1.34
CA ARG A 98 -9.82 0.14 2.10
C ARG A 98 -9.54 -1.32 1.79
N ARG A 99 -9.41 -1.67 0.50
CA ARG A 99 -9.09 -3.04 0.04
C ARG A 99 -7.75 -3.52 0.61
N THR A 100 -6.73 -2.66 0.55
CA THR A 100 -5.39 -2.96 1.05
C THR A 100 -5.39 -3.13 2.57
N LEU A 101 -6.02 -2.22 3.30
CA LEU A 101 -6.14 -2.31 4.76
C LEU A 101 -6.91 -3.56 5.21
N HIS A 102 -7.98 -3.92 4.51
CA HIS A 102 -8.72 -5.15 4.81
C HIS A 102 -7.83 -6.40 4.65
N ARG A 103 -7.02 -6.45 3.60
CA ARG A 103 -6.07 -7.57 3.38
C ARG A 103 -4.97 -7.59 4.45
N LEU A 104 -4.36 -6.45 4.75
CA LEU A 104 -3.35 -6.33 5.79
C LEU A 104 -3.87 -6.78 7.14
N THR A 105 -5.02 -6.26 7.58
CA THR A 105 -5.58 -6.61 8.90
C THR A 105 -6.00 -8.07 8.97
N LYS A 106 -6.51 -8.65 7.88
CA LYS A 106 -6.78 -10.09 7.78
C LYS A 106 -5.50 -10.92 7.88
N GLU A 107 -4.46 -10.58 7.14
CA GLU A 107 -3.17 -11.29 7.18
C GLU A 107 -2.50 -11.16 8.55
N TRP A 108 -2.58 -9.98 9.18
CA TRP A 108 -2.11 -9.75 10.53
C TRP A 108 -2.85 -10.61 11.55
N ALA A 109 -4.19 -10.66 11.49
CA ALA A 109 -5.02 -11.46 12.39
C ALA A 109 -4.78 -12.98 12.24
N GLN A 110 -4.33 -13.42 11.07
CA GLN A 110 -3.96 -14.82 10.79
C GLN A 110 -2.50 -15.14 11.16
N SER A 111 -1.73 -14.15 11.61
CA SER A 111 -0.35 -14.32 12.04
C SER A 111 -0.23 -14.54 13.55
N ASN A 112 0.95 -14.96 14.00
CA ASN A 112 1.27 -15.06 15.44
C ASN A 112 1.77 -13.72 16.01
N ALA A 113 1.18 -12.60 15.59
CA ALA A 113 1.60 -11.29 16.04
C ALA A 113 1.36 -11.10 17.54
N LYS A 114 2.38 -10.61 18.26
CA LYS A 114 2.31 -10.39 19.72
C LYS A 114 1.34 -9.27 20.11
N THR A 115 1.08 -8.33 19.21
CA THR A 115 0.21 -7.19 19.44
C THR A 115 -0.86 -7.14 18.35
N PRO A 116 -2.15 -7.01 18.69
CA PRO A 116 -3.19 -6.81 17.70
C PRO A 116 -2.92 -5.55 16.86
N PHE A 117 -3.21 -5.58 15.57
CA PHE A 117 -2.87 -4.48 14.65
C PHE A 117 -3.43 -3.12 15.10
N LYS A 118 -4.68 -3.12 15.60
CA LYS A 118 -5.36 -1.93 16.12
C LYS A 118 -4.72 -1.32 17.37
N ASP A 119 -3.94 -2.11 18.11
CA ASP A 119 -3.30 -1.71 19.37
C ASP A 119 -1.83 -1.32 19.14
N LEU A 120 -1.34 -1.38 17.89
CA LEU A 120 -0.01 -0.90 17.54
C LEU A 120 0.06 0.63 17.66
N PRO A 121 1.20 1.17 18.14
CA PRO A 121 1.48 2.60 18.06
C PRO A 121 1.39 3.12 16.62
N SER A 122 0.95 4.37 16.49
CA SER A 122 0.65 4.95 15.17
C SER A 122 1.82 4.90 14.18
N PRO A 123 3.06 5.25 14.58
CA PRO A 123 4.24 5.11 13.71
C PRO A 123 4.47 3.67 13.22
N CYS A 124 4.29 2.67 14.09
CA CYS A 124 4.47 1.26 13.75
C CYS A 124 3.42 0.78 12.74
N ALA A 125 2.13 1.03 13.02
CA ALA A 125 1.04 0.65 12.13
C ALA A 125 1.16 1.36 10.76
N THR A 126 1.56 2.63 10.76
CA THR A 126 1.77 3.42 9.54
C THR A 126 2.87 2.84 8.68
N VAL A 127 4.03 2.49 9.25
CA VAL A 127 5.15 1.91 8.51
C VAL A 127 4.80 0.54 7.93
N ILE A 128 4.15 -0.34 8.70
CA ILE A 128 3.66 -1.63 8.20
C ILE A 128 2.70 -1.43 7.04
N THR A 129 1.76 -0.50 7.20
CA THR A 129 0.77 -0.19 6.17
C THR A 129 1.45 0.33 4.90
N SER A 130 2.39 1.27 5.01
CA SER A 130 3.12 1.81 3.86
C SER A 130 3.85 0.72 3.06
N LEU A 131 4.56 -0.19 3.72
CA LEU A 131 5.19 -1.31 3.02
C LEU A 131 4.15 -2.25 2.39
N TYR A 132 3.04 -2.51 3.07
CA TYR A 132 1.98 -3.38 2.56
C TYR A 132 1.32 -2.81 1.30
N PHE A 133 1.15 -1.48 1.21
CA PHE A 133 0.67 -0.83 -0.01
C PHE A 133 1.61 -1.05 -1.19
N GLN A 134 2.92 -1.10 -0.96
CA GLN A 134 3.91 -1.28 -2.03
C GLN A 134 4.13 -2.75 -2.42
N TYR A 135 4.15 -3.66 -1.45
CA TYR A 135 4.53 -5.05 -1.67
C TYR A 135 3.37 -6.04 -1.59
N GLY A 136 2.21 -5.61 -1.08
CA GLY A 136 1.14 -6.53 -0.70
C GLY A 136 1.57 -7.41 0.47
N SER A 137 1.32 -8.71 0.38
CA SER A 137 1.61 -9.69 1.44
C SER A 137 3.09 -9.69 1.87
N LEU A 138 3.37 -9.03 2.99
CA LEU A 138 4.71 -8.86 3.55
C LEU A 138 5.29 -10.18 4.03
N SER A 139 4.45 -11.11 4.51
CA SER A 139 4.90 -12.46 4.89
C SER A 139 5.57 -13.21 3.74
N LYS A 140 5.17 -12.93 2.49
CA LYS A 140 5.73 -13.54 1.28
C LYS A 140 6.82 -12.71 0.65
N ARG A 141 6.64 -11.39 0.60
CA ARG A 141 7.49 -10.48 -0.17
C ARG A 141 8.66 -9.92 0.64
N THR A 142 8.49 -9.76 1.95
CA THR A 142 9.47 -9.14 2.86
C THR A 142 9.51 -9.90 4.20
N PRO A 143 9.71 -11.25 4.18
CA PRO A 143 9.47 -12.11 5.34
C PRO A 143 10.28 -11.73 6.58
N ASN A 144 11.51 -11.23 6.42
CA ASN A 144 12.34 -10.76 7.53
C ASN A 144 11.71 -9.57 8.25
N PHE A 145 11.23 -8.58 7.50
CA PHE A 145 10.54 -7.42 8.05
C PHE A 145 9.24 -7.84 8.73
N TRP A 146 8.44 -8.68 8.07
CA TRP A 146 7.20 -9.22 8.63
C TRP A 146 7.41 -9.93 9.97
N ARG A 147 8.42 -10.81 10.07
CA ARG A 147 8.79 -11.48 11.32
C ARG A 147 9.14 -10.48 12.42
N GLN A 148 9.94 -9.45 12.10
CA GLN A 148 10.37 -8.45 13.08
C GLN A 148 9.17 -7.67 13.65
N VAL A 149 8.29 -7.15 12.80
CA VAL A 149 7.15 -6.35 13.25
C VAL A 149 6.08 -7.17 13.98
N THR A 150 5.87 -8.43 13.59
CA THR A 150 4.90 -9.32 14.27
C THR A 150 5.40 -9.82 15.63
N THR A 151 6.73 -9.85 15.84
CA THR A 151 7.34 -10.29 17.11
C THR A 151 7.76 -9.13 18.03
N ASN A 152 7.39 -7.89 17.67
CA ASN A 152 7.76 -6.63 18.33
C ASN A 152 9.27 -6.33 18.36
N ASP A 153 10.05 -6.89 17.44
CA ASP A 153 11.48 -6.59 17.26
C ASP A 153 11.67 -5.31 16.42
N TRP A 154 11.22 -4.19 16.97
CA TRP A 154 11.16 -2.91 16.28
C TRP A 154 12.53 -2.31 15.98
N ARG A 155 13.55 -2.59 16.81
CA ARG A 155 14.94 -2.16 16.55
C ARG A 155 15.52 -2.87 15.33
N SER A 156 15.28 -4.17 15.19
CA SER A 156 15.70 -4.89 13.98
C SER A 156 14.86 -4.50 12.77
N ALA A 157 13.56 -4.24 12.94
CA ALA A 157 12.70 -3.70 11.87
C ALA A 157 13.24 -2.36 11.35
N LEU A 158 13.64 -1.46 12.23
CA LEU A 158 14.28 -0.19 11.89
C LEU A 158 15.58 -0.40 11.11
N SER A 159 16.49 -1.25 11.61
CA SER A 159 17.75 -1.55 10.91
C SER A 159 17.51 -2.16 9.52
N ASN A 160 16.49 -3.01 9.42
CA ASN A 160 16.05 -3.59 8.15
C ASN A 160 15.54 -2.51 7.18
N LEU A 161 14.69 -1.57 7.63
CA LEU A 161 14.24 -0.46 6.78
C LEU A 161 15.41 0.40 6.27
N ARG A 162 16.40 0.69 7.11
CA ARG A 162 17.60 1.44 6.70
C ARG A 162 18.41 0.72 5.63
N ASN A 163 18.40 -0.62 5.64
CA ASN A 163 19.21 -1.47 4.77
C ASN A 163 18.33 -2.44 3.94
N PHE A 164 17.19 -1.95 3.45
CA PHE A 164 16.13 -2.82 2.91
C PHE A 164 16.51 -3.52 1.59
N GLY A 165 17.41 -2.91 0.80
CA GLY A 165 17.93 -3.48 -0.44
C GLY A 165 17.00 -3.38 -1.67
N ASP A 166 15.92 -2.60 -1.59
CA ASP A 166 15.06 -2.31 -2.75
C ASP A 166 15.50 -1.05 -3.52
N LYS A 167 14.83 -0.80 -4.66
CA LYS A 167 15.07 0.40 -5.47
C LYS A 167 14.44 1.69 -4.90
N TYR A 168 13.86 1.63 -3.70
CA TYR A 168 13.07 2.70 -3.08
C TYR A 168 13.69 3.19 -1.76
N SER A 169 15.02 3.25 -1.70
CA SER A 169 15.79 3.60 -0.49
C SER A 169 15.33 4.90 0.19
N SER A 170 14.99 5.95 -0.57
CA SER A 170 14.47 7.21 0.00
C SER A 170 13.14 7.02 0.73
N ARG A 171 12.24 6.19 0.20
CA ARG A 171 10.95 5.87 0.84
C ARG A 171 11.17 5.04 2.11
N ARG A 172 12.04 4.02 2.03
CA ARG A 172 12.42 3.19 3.17
C ARG A 172 13.04 3.99 4.32
N ASN A 173 13.85 5.00 3.99
CA ASN A 173 14.43 5.88 5.00
C ASN A 173 13.40 6.77 5.69
N LYS A 174 12.42 7.33 4.96
CA LYS A 174 11.33 8.11 5.58
C LYS A 174 10.48 7.25 6.53
N GLU A 175 10.21 6.00 6.16
CA GLU A 175 9.53 5.04 7.03
C GLU A 175 10.38 4.68 8.26
N ALA A 176 11.69 4.53 8.08
CA ALA A 176 12.63 4.31 9.17
C ALA A 176 12.72 5.53 10.12
N ASP A 177 12.70 6.76 9.61
CA ASP A 177 12.67 8.00 10.40
C ASP A 177 11.41 8.06 11.28
N LEU A 178 10.25 7.74 10.69
CA LEU A 178 8.99 7.66 11.42
C LEU A 178 9.05 6.62 12.55
N LEU A 179 9.56 5.42 12.28
CA LEU A 179 9.72 4.37 13.29
C LEU A 179 10.74 4.76 14.39
N GLN A 180 11.86 5.38 14.00
CA GLN A 180 12.90 5.85 14.92
C GLN A 180 12.33 6.89 15.89
N SER A 181 11.55 7.86 15.40
CA SER A 181 10.95 8.90 16.25
C SER A 181 10.12 8.32 17.40
N TRP A 182 9.41 7.21 17.15
CA TRP A 182 8.67 6.50 18.18
C TRP A 182 9.59 5.74 19.14
N LEU A 183 10.62 5.05 18.62
CA LEU A 183 11.58 4.33 19.45
C LEU A 183 12.32 5.25 20.42
N ASP A 184 12.71 6.45 19.98
CA ASP A 184 13.45 7.41 20.81
C ASP A 184 12.63 7.93 21.99
N VAL A 185 11.35 8.21 21.75
CA VAL A 185 10.40 8.62 22.81
C VAL A 185 10.21 7.49 23.83
N ASN A 186 10.09 6.25 23.38
CA ASN A 186 9.81 5.10 24.27
C ASN A 186 11.06 4.56 24.98
N HIS A 187 12.27 4.75 24.43
CA HIS A 187 13.53 4.47 25.13
C HIS A 187 13.80 5.47 26.26
N SER A 188 13.38 6.73 26.09
CA SER A 188 13.53 7.79 27.09
C SER A 188 12.63 7.60 28.33
N GLN A 189 11.56 6.79 28.22
CA GLN A 189 10.66 6.49 29.33
C GLN A 189 11.09 5.25 30.13
N ALA A 190 11.72 4.26 29.48
CA ALA A 190 12.22 3.05 30.15
C ALA A 190 13.47 3.29 31.01
N THR A 191 14.18 4.40 30.81
CA THR A 191 15.39 4.80 31.57
C THR A 191 15.10 5.77 32.72
N ARG A 192 13.82 6.15 32.92
CA ARG A 192 13.38 7.08 33.97
C ARG A 192 12.64 6.42 35.14
N ASN A 193 12.57 5.08 35.17
CA ASN A 193 11.99 4.29 36.26
C ASN A 193 13.06 3.45 36.96
#